data_AF-A0A9E1NT17-F1
#
_entry.id   AF-A0A9E1NT17-F1
#
_cell.length_a   1.000
_cell.length_b   1.000
_cell.length_c   1.000
_cell.angle_alpha   90.00
_cell.angle_beta   90.00
_cell.angle_gamma   90.00
#
_symmetry.space_group_name_H-M   'P 1'
#
loop_
_entity.id
_entity.type
_entity.pdbx_description
1 polymer ?
#
loop_
_entity_poly.entity_id
_entity_poly.type
_entity_poly.pdbx_seq_one_letter_code
_entity_poly.pdbx_strand_id
1 'polypeptide(L)' 'MHEVKVFDSYGKLKKVISINTLNRRENQQIDNPSIFSKKKRFGRLGGKPVKRQEKPKTPNN' A
#
# COMPACT_ATOMS: atom_id res chain seq x y z
N MET A 1 -13.55 -3.90 -20.17
CA MET A 1 -13.20 -3.57 -18.77
C MET A 1 -12.96 -2.06 -18.71
N HIS A 2 -13.60 -1.33 -17.80
CA HIS A 2 -13.36 0.11 -17.63
C HIS A 2 -12.37 0.33 -16.48
N GLU A 3 -11.34 1.12 -16.76
CA GLU A 3 -10.25 1.42 -15.83
C GLU A 3 -10.22 2.91 -15.48
N VAL A 4 -9.86 3.20 -14.24
CA VAL A 4 -9.70 4.56 -13.71
C VAL A 4 -8.22 4.80 -13.43
N LYS A 5 -7.68 5.86 -14.03
CA LYS A 5 -6.30 6.32 -13.79
C LYS A 5 -6.28 7.28 -12.61
N VAL A 6 -5.43 6.98 -11.62
CA VAL A 6 -5.21 7.81 -10.44
C VAL A 6 -3.88 8.52 -10.61
N PHE A 7 -3.89 9.84 -10.54
CA PHE A 7 -2.70 10.68 -10.62
C PHE A 7 -2.30 11.19 -9.23
N ASP A 8 -1.03 11.52 -9.05
CA ASP A 8 -0.56 12.23 -7.87
C ASP A 8 -0.78 13.75 -7.99
N SER A 9 -0.38 14.51 -6.95
CA SER A 9 -0.50 15.97 -6.93
C SER A 9 0.35 16.68 -7.99
N TYR A 10 1.32 16.00 -8.59
CA TYR A 10 2.18 16.52 -9.66
C TYR A 10 1.69 16.08 -11.05
N GLY A 11 0.51 15.46 -11.14
CA GLY A 11 -0.07 14.99 -12.39
C GLY A 11 0.59 13.73 -12.97
N LYS A 12 1.44 13.03 -12.20
CA LYS A 12 2.06 11.78 -12.65
C LYS A 12 1.13 10.60 -12.38
N LEU A 13 1.07 9.67 -13.33
CA LEU A 13 0.25 8.47 -13.19
C LEU A 13 0.76 7.65 -12.01
N LYS A 14 -0.06 7.59 -10.95
CA LYS A 14 0.29 6.90 -9.70
C LYS A 14 -0.19 5.46 -9.69
N LYS A 15 -1.39 5.21 -10.23
CA LYS A 15 -1.99 3.88 -10.28
C LYS A 15 -3.10 3.79 -11.33
N VAL A 16 -3.35 2.60 -11.86
CA VAL A 16 -4.57 2.25 -12.61
C VAL A 16 -5.38 1.27 -11.78
N ILE A 17 -6.68 1.52 -11.62
CA ILE A 17 -7.60 0.66 -10.86
C ILE A 17 -8.82 0.31 -11.69
N SER A 18 -9.35 -0.90 -11.52
CA SER A 18 -10.64 -1.26 -12.10
C SER A 18 -11.79 -0.62 -11.31
N ILE A 19 -12.90 -0.33 -11.98
CA ILE A 19 -14.12 0.20 -11.33
C ILE A 19 -14.60 -0.73 -10.21
N ASN A 20 -14.56 -2.04 -10.42
CA ASN A 20 -14.95 -3.03 -9.40
C ASN A 20 -14.14 -2.88 -8.10
N THR A 21 -12.85 -2.55 -8.22
CA THR A 21 -11.99 -2.33 -7.06
C THR A 21 -12.33 -1.01 -6.35
N LEU A 22 -12.77 0.01 -7.09
CA LEU A 22 -13.22 1.28 -6.53
C LEU A 22 -14.50 1.09 -5.71
N ASN A 23 -15.51 0.44 -6.29
CA ASN A 23 -16.80 0.19 -5.61
C ASN A 23 -16.62 -0.67 -4.36
N ARG A 24 -15.75 -1.70 -4.42
CA ARG A 24 -15.44 -2.52 -3.24
C ARG A 24 -14.82 -1.67 -2.11
N ARG A 25 -13.97 -0.71 -2.44
CA ARG A 25 -13.36 0.19 -1.45
C ARG A 25 -14.40 1.14 -0.84
N GLU A 26 -15.33 1.64 -1.64
CA GLU A 26 -16.43 2.48 -1.16
C GLU A 26 -17.31 1.73 -0.16
N ASN A 27 -17.70 0.49 -0.47
CA ASN A 27 -18.44 -0.36 0.46
C ASN A 27 -17.66 -0.60 1.76
N GLN A 28 -16.36 -0.86 1.68
CA GLN A 28 -15.50 -1.00 2.87
C GLN A 28 -15.42 0.28 3.71
N GLN A 29 -15.50 1.46 3.10
CA GLN A 29 -15.55 2.73 3.82
C GLN A 29 -16.86 2.92 4.56
N ILE A 30 -17.98 2.49 3.96
CA ILE A 30 -19.30 2.53 4.58
C ILE A 30 -19.35 1.56 5.77
N ASP A 31 -18.90 0.32 5.57
CA ASP A 31 -18.95 -0.72 6.61
C ASP A 31 -17.97 -0.45 7.76
N ASN A 32 -16.77 0.05 7.45
CA ASN A 32 -15.67 0.20 8.40
C ASN A 32 -14.93 1.54 8.19
N PRO A 33 -15.56 2.69 8.47
CA PRO A 33 -14.99 4.01 8.21
C PRO A 33 -13.71 4.28 9.01
N SER A 34 -13.56 3.64 10.18
CA SER A 34 -12.40 3.78 11.07
C SER A 34 -11.06 3.40 10.41
N ILE A 35 -11.06 2.45 9.48
CA ILE A 35 -9.87 1.98 8.74
C ILE A 35 -9.35 3.07 7.80
N PHE A 36 -10.24 3.92 7.28
CA PHE A 36 -9.93 4.98 6.33
C PHE A 36 -9.80 6.35 7.00
N SER A 37 -10.21 6.46 8.26
CA SER A 37 -9.92 7.66 9.06
C SER A 37 -8.41 7.87 9.13
N LYS A 38 -7.96 9.08 8.77
CA LYS A 38 -6.56 9.47 8.95
C LYS A 38 -6.32 9.58 10.46
N LYS A 39 -5.94 8.48 11.12
CA LYS A 39 -5.36 8.59 12.47
C LYS A 39 -4.19 9.56 12.34
N LYS A 40 -4.21 10.67 13.10
CA LYS A 40 -3.04 11.53 13.30
C LYS A 40 -1.91 10.66 13.82
N ARG A 41 -1.13 10.05 12.91
CA ARG A 41 0.10 9.34 13.27
C ARG A 41 1.13 10.40 13.60
N PHE A 42 0.99 11.05 14.75
CA PHE A 42 2.16 11.56 15.44
C PHE A 42 2.96 10.33 15.88
N GLY A 43 4.13 10.12 15.26
CA GLY A 43 5.10 9.13 15.72
C GLY A 43 4.78 7.69 15.32
N ARG A 44 5.37 7.28 14.20
CA ARG A 44 6.46 6.28 14.15
C ARG A 44 6.53 5.78 12.72
N LEU A 45 7.64 6.14 12.07
CA LEU A 45 8.22 5.35 11.01
C LEU A 45 8.18 3.89 11.47
N GLY A 46 7.40 3.07 10.77
CA GLY A 46 7.47 1.63 10.95
C GLY A 46 8.86 1.18 10.50
N GLY A 47 9.80 1.20 11.43
CA GLY A 47 11.09 0.55 11.27
C GLY A 47 10.81 -0.89 10.91
N LYS A 48 11.05 -1.25 9.65
CA LYS A 48 11.24 -2.65 9.31
C LYS A 48 12.47 -3.10 10.11
N PRO A 49 12.46 -4.23 10.85
CA PRO A 49 13.71 -4.83 11.25
C PRO A 49 14.47 -5.16 9.97
N VAL A 50 15.70 -4.64 9.85
CA VAL A 50 16.63 -5.01 8.79
C VAL A 50 16.83 -6.52 8.89
N LYS A 51 16.29 -7.30 7.95
CA LYS A 51 16.72 -8.68 7.78
C LYS A 51 18.21 -8.65 7.44
N ARG A 52 19.07 -9.04 8.38
CA ARG A 52 20.47 -9.37 8.07
C ARG A 52 20.43 -10.48 7.01
N GLN A 53 20.95 -10.19 5.82
CA GLN A 53 21.28 -11.22 4.85
C GLN A 53 22.56 -11.88 5.36
N GLU A 54 22.45 -13.06 5.94
CA GLU A 54 23.61 -13.93 6.10
C GLU A 54 24.00 -14.46 4.72
N LYS A 55 25.20 -14.08 4.31
CA LYS A 55 25.89 -14.57 3.11
C LYS A 55 25.97 -16.11 3.21
N PRO A 56 25.45 -16.88 2.24
CA PRO A 56 25.68 -18.33 2.26
C PRO A 56 27.18 -18.58 2.05
N LYS A 57 27.84 -19.16 3.04
CA LYS A 57 29.13 -19.84 2.86
C LYS A 57 28.84 -21.26 2.40
N THR A 58 29.18 -21.57 1.17
CA THR A 58 29.31 -22.95 0.67
C THR A 58 30.39 -23.69 1.48
N PRO A 59 30.13 -24.90 1.97
CA PRO A 59 31.19 -25.79 2.41
C PRO A 59 31.80 -26.49 1.18
N ASN A 60 33.10 -26.35 0.96
CA ASN A 60 33.84 -27.25 0.08
C ASN A 60 34.15 -28.53 0.88
N ASN A 61 33.76 -29.67 0.34
CA ASN A 61 34.38 -30.96 0.60
C ASN A 61 35.74 -31.02 -0.10
#